data_AF-A0A0F9BKQ0-F1
#
_entry.id   AF-A0A0F9BKQ0-F1
#
_cell.length_a   1.000
_cell.length_b   1.000
_cell.length_c   1.000
_cell.angle_alpha   90.00
_cell.angle_beta   90.00
_cell.angle_gamma   90.00
#
_symmetry.space_group_name_H-M   'P 1'
#
loop_
_entity.id
_entity.type
_entity.pdbx_description
1 polymer ?
#
loop_
_entity_poly.entity_id
_entity_poly.type
_entity_poly.pdbx_seq_one_letter_code
_entity_poly.pdbx_strand_id
1 'polypeptide(L)'
;MPNVDIIIPKFFKHQNFFKFHFPSYLLNSDWYPVYRNLKTFERMDIKIKFYDFLNYNLKRSSKVVLVDYRIGNDLCAYYKYQEKDRNEIFVNFLKRLREKVESLVLIDTKDSTNIQYELLPYVDKYLKKQLLKDPILYKKKCFEDRLYTDYYAREYIMKKPLSVDYSKDYNLYKKNKDKISLSWNTAYSLNRFFQKSSRFFHIFSKNYNLVYHKPNNYRSLKLSANFGTNFSSKLMAFQRKQLLKILEKEYKFNHNFSFGSV
;
A
#
# COMPACT_ATOMS: atom_id res chain seq x y z
N MET A 1 21.39 -18.51 10.06
CA MET A 1 20.63 -17.73 9.07
C MET A 1 19.26 -17.35 9.62
N PRO A 2 18.95 -16.07 9.86
CA PRO A 2 17.58 -15.64 10.09
C PRO A 2 16.70 -16.02 8.88
N ASN A 3 15.66 -16.82 9.15
CA ASN A 3 14.60 -17.10 8.17
C ASN A 3 13.55 -16.00 8.30
N VAL A 4 13.34 -15.26 7.21
CA VAL A 4 12.31 -14.23 7.09
C VAL A 4 11.23 -14.74 6.16
N ASP A 5 10.04 -14.96 6.70
CA ASP A 5 8.88 -15.32 5.90
C ASP A 5 8.07 -14.06 5.60
N ILE A 6 7.65 -13.87 4.36
CA ILE A 6 6.87 -12.72 3.90
C ILE A 6 5.51 -13.21 3.42
N ILE A 7 4.46 -12.80 4.11
CA ILE A 7 3.07 -13.11 3.76
C ILE A 7 2.49 -11.96 2.95
N ILE A 8 2.10 -12.24 1.71
CA ILE A 8 1.64 -11.24 0.74
C ILE A 8 0.23 -11.54 0.21
N PRO A 9 -0.42 -10.56 -0.44
CA PRO A 9 -1.73 -10.77 -1.04
C PRO A 9 -1.70 -11.76 -2.21
N LYS A 10 -2.81 -12.44 -2.43
CA LYS A 10 -3.05 -13.25 -3.63
C LYS A 10 -3.37 -12.33 -4.81
N PHE A 11 -2.52 -12.35 -5.83
CA PHE A 11 -2.63 -11.41 -6.97
C PHE A 11 -3.78 -11.77 -7.94
N PHE A 12 -4.16 -13.04 -8.03
CA PHE A 12 -5.25 -13.49 -8.91
C PHE A 12 -6.52 -13.74 -8.10
N LYS A 13 -7.43 -12.76 -8.10
CA LYS A 13 -8.77 -12.88 -7.49
C LYS A 13 -9.80 -13.55 -8.40
N HIS A 14 -9.67 -13.41 -9.72
CA HIS A 14 -10.52 -14.08 -10.69
C HIS A 14 -9.74 -14.20 -11.99
N GLN A 15 -9.50 -15.43 -12.46
CA GLN A 15 -9.48 -15.83 -13.87
C GLN A 15 -8.89 -17.24 -14.01
N ASN A 16 -9.70 -18.16 -14.52
CA ASN A 16 -9.30 -19.47 -15.02
C ASN A 16 -8.42 -19.41 -16.30
N PHE A 17 -7.85 -18.25 -16.65
CA PHE A 17 -7.26 -18.02 -17.97
C PHE A 17 -5.78 -18.39 -18.09
N PHE A 18 -5.06 -18.59 -16.99
CA PHE A 18 -3.70 -19.13 -17.03
C PHE A 18 -3.54 -20.25 -16.01
N LYS A 19 -3.40 -21.49 -16.49
CA LYS A 19 -3.01 -22.67 -15.69
C LYS A 19 -1.60 -22.56 -15.09
N PHE A 20 -0.85 -21.51 -15.42
CA PHE A 20 0.44 -21.24 -14.81
C PHE A 20 0.26 -20.59 -13.44
N HIS A 21 0.65 -21.29 -12.37
CA HIS A 21 0.82 -20.72 -11.04
C HIS A 21 1.96 -19.69 -11.07
N PHE A 22 1.64 -18.46 -11.46
CA PHE A 22 2.58 -17.36 -11.41
C PHE A 22 2.62 -16.81 -9.97
N PRO A 23 3.79 -16.80 -9.30
CA PRO A 23 3.87 -16.35 -7.92
C PRO A 23 3.43 -14.88 -7.77
N SER A 24 2.50 -14.61 -6.84
CA SER A 24 1.87 -13.30 -6.66
C SER A 24 2.85 -12.17 -6.32
N TYR A 25 3.98 -12.47 -5.68
CA TYR A 25 5.03 -11.48 -5.36
C TYR A 25 5.70 -10.90 -6.60
N LEU A 26 5.77 -11.65 -7.71
CA LEU A 26 6.42 -11.18 -8.94
C LEU A 26 5.68 -10.01 -9.57
N LEU A 27 4.37 -9.92 -9.31
CA LEU A 27 3.49 -8.89 -9.84
C LEU A 27 3.17 -7.81 -8.80
N ASN A 28 3.48 -8.06 -7.52
CA ASN A 28 3.33 -7.06 -6.47
C ASN A 28 4.51 -6.08 -6.51
N SER A 29 4.23 -4.87 -6.99
CA SER A 29 5.18 -3.78 -7.13
C SER A 29 5.88 -3.41 -5.80
N ASP A 30 5.21 -3.64 -4.66
CA ASP A 30 5.75 -3.33 -3.35
C ASP A 30 6.86 -4.31 -2.92
N TRP A 31 6.79 -5.58 -3.35
CA TRP A 31 7.74 -6.63 -2.93
C TRP A 31 8.72 -7.04 -4.03
N TYR A 32 8.49 -6.61 -5.27
CA TYR A 32 9.35 -6.92 -6.40
C TYR A 32 10.85 -6.59 -6.17
N PRO A 33 11.22 -5.44 -5.56
CA PRO A 33 12.64 -5.18 -5.27
C PRO A 33 13.26 -6.19 -4.29
N VAL A 34 12.50 -6.68 -3.30
CA VAL A 34 12.99 -7.72 -2.39
C VAL A 34 13.22 -9.03 -3.15
N TYR A 35 12.26 -9.41 -3.99
CA TYR A 35 12.37 -10.59 -4.85
C TYR A 35 13.60 -10.51 -5.78
N ARG A 36 13.83 -9.36 -6.41
CA ARG A 36 14.97 -9.16 -7.32
C ARG A 36 16.32 -9.28 -6.65
N ASN A 37 16.38 -9.02 -5.35
CA ASN A 37 17.61 -9.00 -4.58
C ASN A 37 17.76 -10.21 -3.65
N LEU A 38 16.99 -11.30 -3.86
CA LEU A 38 17.08 -12.52 -3.03
C LEU A 38 18.51 -13.05 -2.88
N LYS A 39 19.29 -13.09 -3.97
CA LYS A 39 20.70 -13.51 -3.92
C LYS A 39 21.58 -12.58 -3.09
N THR A 40 21.27 -11.28 -3.07
CA THR A 40 21.97 -10.31 -2.23
C THR A 40 21.67 -10.59 -0.76
N PHE A 41 20.42 -10.84 -0.41
CA PHE A 41 20.04 -11.23 0.95
C PHE A 41 20.67 -12.57 1.37
N GLU A 42 20.73 -13.56 0.48
CA GLU A 42 21.39 -14.84 0.75
C GLU A 42 22.89 -14.66 1.05
N ARG A 43 23.58 -13.77 0.33
CA ARG A 43 24.97 -13.40 0.63
C ARG A 43 25.15 -12.65 1.95
N MET A 44 24.06 -12.06 2.48
CA MET A 44 23.99 -11.44 3.80
C MET A 44 23.49 -12.42 4.88
N ASP A 45 23.47 -13.73 4.59
CA ASP A 45 22.95 -14.79 5.45
C ASP A 45 21.46 -14.66 5.83
N ILE A 46 20.68 -13.91 5.05
CA ILE A 46 19.25 -13.71 5.23
C ILE A 46 18.50 -14.55 4.20
N LYS A 47 17.73 -15.54 4.69
CA LYS A 47 16.89 -16.38 3.82
C LYS A 47 15.47 -15.84 3.82
N ILE A 48 15.03 -15.36 2.66
CA ILE A 48 13.69 -14.82 2.47
C ILE A 48 12.81 -15.84 1.73
N LYS A 49 11.60 -16.07 2.25
CA LYS A 49 10.58 -16.89 1.57
C LYS A 49 9.27 -16.13 1.48
N PHE A 50 8.62 -16.23 0.33
CA PHE A 50 7.32 -15.61 0.09
C PHE A 50 6.21 -16.65 0.20
N TYR A 51 5.10 -16.25 0.83
CA TYR A 51 3.91 -17.05 1.00
C TYR A 51 2.69 -16.20 0.69
N ASP A 52 1.66 -16.80 0.07
CA ASP A 52 0.32 -16.26 0.25
C ASP A 52 -0.26 -16.72 1.60
N PHE A 53 -1.32 -16.07 2.06
CA PHE A 53 -1.90 -16.38 3.38
C PHE A 53 -2.52 -17.78 3.47
N LEU A 54 -2.83 -18.44 2.35
CA LEU A 54 -3.41 -19.79 2.32
C LEU A 54 -2.34 -20.87 2.43
N ASN A 55 -1.17 -20.62 1.84
CA ASN A 55 -0.04 -21.53 1.79
C ASN A 55 0.93 -21.32 2.95
N TYR A 56 0.75 -20.26 3.74
CA TYR A 56 1.50 -20.08 4.97
C TYR A 56 1.03 -21.06 6.05
N ASN A 57 1.85 -22.07 6.34
CA ASN A 57 1.56 -22.99 7.43
C ASN A 57 1.75 -22.28 8.78
N LEU A 58 0.64 -21.94 9.44
CA LEU A 58 0.64 -21.31 10.76
C LEU A 58 1.28 -22.16 11.87
N LYS A 59 1.53 -23.45 11.64
CA LYS A 59 2.27 -24.32 12.58
C LYS A 59 3.79 -24.20 12.44
N ARG A 60 4.28 -23.49 11.40
CA ARG A 60 5.72 -23.31 11.14
C ARG A 60 6.29 -22.30 12.13
N SER A 61 7.40 -22.65 12.78
CA SER A 61 8.21 -21.70 13.56
C SER A 61 9.13 -20.93 12.63
N SER A 62 8.84 -19.64 12.45
CA SER A 62 9.69 -18.70 11.73
C SER A 62 10.13 -17.60 12.68
N LYS A 63 11.41 -17.22 12.60
CA LYS A 63 11.98 -16.20 13.49
C LYS A 63 11.35 -14.84 13.23
N VAL A 64 11.26 -14.45 11.96
CA VAL A 64 10.67 -13.17 11.57
C VAL A 64 9.62 -13.41 10.51
N VAL A 65 8.43 -12.84 10.72
CA VAL A 65 7.36 -12.82 9.73
C VAL A 65 6.98 -11.40 9.39
N LEU A 66 7.07 -11.06 8.11
CA LEU A 66 6.58 -9.82 7.55
C LEU A 66 5.19 -10.05 6.94
N VAL A 67 4.22 -9.22 7.29
CA VAL A 67 2.85 -9.31 6.78
C VAL A 67 2.54 -8.06 5.98
N ASP A 68 2.14 -8.19 4.72
CA ASP A 68 1.60 -7.07 3.94
C ASP A 68 0.18 -6.74 4.41
N TYR A 69 -0.10 -5.49 4.75
CA TYR A 69 -1.43 -5.04 5.18
C TYR A 69 -2.57 -5.43 4.21
N ARG A 70 -2.28 -5.50 2.91
CA ARG A 70 -3.29 -5.81 1.88
C ARG A 70 -3.85 -7.22 1.99
N ILE A 71 -3.21 -8.14 2.71
CA ILE A 71 -3.77 -9.49 2.92
C ILE A 71 -5.13 -9.45 3.61
N GLY A 72 -5.42 -8.40 4.40
CA GLY A 72 -6.73 -8.25 5.04
C GLY A 72 -7.88 -8.25 4.02
N ASN A 73 -7.67 -7.73 2.81
CA ASN A 73 -8.69 -7.76 1.76
C ASN A 73 -8.91 -9.16 1.18
N ASP A 74 -7.90 -10.01 1.26
CA ASP A 74 -7.97 -11.38 0.76
C ASP A 74 -8.55 -12.31 1.82
N LEU A 75 -8.22 -12.07 3.09
CA LEU A 75 -8.85 -12.72 4.23
C LEU A 75 -10.36 -12.48 4.23
N CYS A 76 -10.83 -11.24 4.05
CA CYS A 76 -12.27 -10.94 3.97
C CYS A 76 -12.96 -11.64 2.80
N ALA A 77 -12.32 -11.63 1.63
CA ALA A 77 -12.85 -12.30 0.45
C ALA A 77 -12.93 -13.82 0.66
N TYR A 78 -11.91 -14.40 1.30
CA TYR A 78 -11.84 -15.83 1.57
C TYR A 78 -12.88 -16.29 2.60
N TYR A 79 -13.05 -15.55 3.69
CA TYR A 79 -14.08 -15.83 4.70
C TYR A 79 -15.48 -15.39 4.27
N LYS A 80 -15.68 -15.08 2.98
CA LYS A 80 -16.96 -14.73 2.34
C LYS A 80 -17.79 -13.73 3.13
N TYR A 81 -17.20 -12.62 3.57
CA TYR A 81 -17.91 -11.50 4.20
C TYR A 81 -19.08 -11.95 5.11
N GLN A 82 -18.87 -12.99 5.92
CA GLN A 82 -19.73 -13.16 7.10
C GLN A 82 -19.63 -11.84 7.85
N GLU A 83 -20.74 -11.30 8.34
CA GLU A 83 -21.01 -9.92 8.84
C GLU A 83 -19.94 -9.22 9.73
N LYS A 84 -18.84 -9.89 10.03
CA LYS A 84 -17.65 -9.43 10.72
C LYS A 84 -16.87 -8.36 9.96
N ASP A 85 -16.39 -7.40 10.73
CA ASP A 85 -15.51 -6.34 10.26
C ASP A 85 -14.20 -6.92 9.70
N ARG A 86 -13.73 -6.37 8.58
CA ARG A 86 -12.41 -6.67 8.00
C ARG A 86 -11.30 -6.62 9.05
N ASN A 87 -11.31 -5.61 9.89
CA ASN A 87 -10.25 -5.41 10.87
C ASN A 87 -10.33 -6.45 11.99
N GLU A 88 -11.52 -6.95 12.34
CA GLU A 88 -11.68 -8.09 13.25
C GLU A 88 -11.06 -9.36 12.67
N ILE A 89 -11.35 -9.67 11.40
CA ILE A 89 -10.76 -10.81 10.69
C ILE A 89 -9.23 -10.69 10.69
N PHE A 90 -8.71 -9.49 10.41
CA PHE A 90 -7.27 -9.28 10.34
C PHE A 90 -6.60 -9.34 11.71
N VAL A 91 -7.23 -8.79 12.76
CA VAL A 91 -6.79 -8.91 14.15
C VAL A 91 -6.68 -10.39 14.54
N ASN A 92 -7.69 -11.20 14.23
CA ASN A 92 -7.69 -12.62 14.57
C ASN A 92 -6.58 -13.39 13.85
N PHE A 93 -6.29 -13.03 12.59
CA PHE A 93 -5.15 -13.56 11.86
C PHE A 93 -3.81 -13.21 12.52
N LEU A 94 -3.61 -11.94 12.87
CA LEU A 94 -2.36 -11.49 13.52
C LEU A 94 -2.17 -12.12 14.90
N LYS A 95 -3.23 -12.26 15.70
CA LYS A 95 -3.19 -12.96 17.00
C LYS A 95 -2.65 -14.38 16.86
N ARG A 96 -3.24 -15.17 15.95
CA ARG A 96 -2.83 -16.56 15.70
C ARG A 96 -1.38 -16.66 15.23
N LEU A 97 -0.94 -15.70 14.42
CA LEU A 97 0.43 -15.68 13.91
C LEU A 97 1.43 -15.29 15.01
N ARG A 98 1.08 -14.30 15.84
CA ARG A 98 1.91 -13.80 16.95
C ARG A 98 2.29 -14.90 17.94
N GLU A 99 1.41 -15.86 18.20
CA GLU A 99 1.66 -17.01 19.08
C GLU A 99 2.75 -17.97 18.58
N LYS A 100 3.17 -17.85 17.30
CA LYS A 100 3.99 -18.85 16.61
C LYS A 100 5.30 -18.30 16.06
N VAL A 101 5.53 -17.00 16.20
CA VAL A 101 6.67 -16.30 15.62
C VAL A 101 7.41 -15.52 16.70
N GLU A 102 8.73 -15.44 16.57
CA GLU A 102 9.57 -14.66 17.50
C GLU A 102 9.40 -13.16 17.23
N SER A 103 9.33 -12.75 15.95
CA SER A 103 9.00 -11.39 15.56
C SER A 103 7.94 -11.31 14.46
N LEU A 104 6.95 -10.42 14.67
CA LEU A 104 5.87 -10.13 13.73
C LEU A 104 5.87 -8.66 13.34
N VAL A 105 6.13 -8.40 12.07
CA VAL A 105 6.19 -7.04 11.50
C VAL A 105 5.07 -6.87 10.48
N LEU A 106 4.24 -5.86 10.68
CA LEU A 106 3.21 -5.46 9.73
C LEU A 106 3.72 -4.35 8.83
N ILE A 107 3.67 -4.57 7.52
CA ILE A 107 4.03 -3.59 6.48
C ILE A 107 2.75 -2.97 5.94
N ASP A 108 2.49 -1.72 6.34
CA ASP A 108 1.36 -0.95 5.82
C ASP A 108 1.71 -0.35 4.45
N THR A 109 1.33 -1.08 3.41
CA THR A 109 1.53 -0.72 2.01
C THR A 109 0.49 0.25 1.45
N LYS A 110 -0.46 0.73 2.29
CA LYS A 110 -1.48 1.70 1.88
C LYS A 110 -0.91 3.11 1.76
N ASP A 111 -1.55 3.87 0.88
CA ASP A 111 -1.44 5.32 0.83
C ASP A 111 -2.59 5.96 1.61
N SER A 112 -2.51 5.85 2.94
CA SER A 112 -3.45 6.48 3.88
C SER A 112 -2.70 7.18 4.99
N THR A 113 -3.32 8.25 5.52
CA THR A 113 -2.78 9.00 6.65
C THR A 113 -3.02 8.26 7.95
N ASN A 114 -4.19 7.66 8.16
CA ASN A 114 -4.49 6.98 9.41
C ASN A 114 -3.67 5.71 9.65
N ILE A 115 -3.52 5.40 10.93
CA ILE A 115 -3.01 4.13 11.47
C ILE A 115 -4.22 3.30 11.89
N GLN A 116 -4.10 1.98 11.78
CA GLN A 116 -5.13 1.03 12.25
C GLN A 116 -4.74 0.61 13.67
N TYR A 117 -5.21 1.37 14.65
CA TYR A 117 -4.77 1.29 16.05
C TYR A 117 -5.03 -0.08 16.69
N GLU A 118 -6.11 -0.73 16.29
CA GLU A 118 -6.53 -2.07 16.70
C GLU A 118 -5.55 -3.18 16.28
N LEU A 119 -4.69 -2.94 15.28
CA LEU A 119 -3.67 -3.92 14.86
C LEU A 119 -2.37 -3.83 15.69
N LEU A 120 -2.08 -2.66 16.25
CA LEU A 120 -0.82 -2.38 16.95
C LEU A 120 -0.52 -3.32 18.14
N PRO A 121 -1.50 -3.78 18.94
CA PRO A 121 -1.23 -4.69 20.05
C PRO A 121 -0.62 -6.02 19.62
N TYR A 122 -0.87 -6.46 18.38
CA TYR A 122 -0.59 -7.82 17.92
C TYR A 122 0.71 -7.94 17.11
N VAL A 123 1.44 -6.86 16.93
CA VAL A 123 2.69 -6.80 16.15
C VAL A 123 3.83 -6.26 17.01
N ASP A 124 5.08 -6.51 16.63
CA ASP A 124 6.24 -5.83 17.23
C ASP A 124 6.51 -4.50 16.55
N LYS A 125 6.33 -4.47 15.22
CA LYS A 125 6.52 -3.28 14.41
C LYS A 125 5.39 -3.10 13.40
N TYR A 126 4.97 -1.85 13.24
CA TYR A 126 4.02 -1.39 12.25
C TYR A 126 4.75 -0.39 11.34
N LEU A 127 5.15 -0.83 10.15
CA LEU A 127 5.96 -0.04 9.25
C LEU A 127 5.07 0.62 8.18
N LYS A 128 4.93 1.95 8.22
CA LYS A 128 4.17 2.73 7.21
C LYS A 128 5.08 3.30 6.14
N LYS A 129 4.60 3.41 4.90
CA LYS A 129 5.28 4.14 3.82
C LYS A 129 5.49 5.63 4.12
N GLN A 130 4.62 6.21 4.94
CA GLN A 130 4.65 7.63 5.32
C GLN A 130 4.14 7.79 6.76
N LEU A 131 4.76 8.71 7.48
CA LEU A 131 4.37 9.11 8.82
C LEU A 131 4.07 10.61 8.84
N LEU A 132 3.18 11.02 9.74
CA LEU A 132 2.93 12.43 9.98
C LEU A 132 4.08 13.03 10.76
N LYS A 133 4.58 14.16 10.28
CA LYS A 133 5.60 14.95 10.98
C LYS A 133 5.11 15.39 12.36
N ASP A 134 3.84 15.77 12.46
CA ASP A 134 3.18 16.07 13.72
C ASP A 134 2.31 14.88 14.17
N PRO A 135 2.74 14.12 15.20
CA PRO A 135 1.98 12.98 15.71
C PRO A 135 0.63 13.35 16.35
N ILE A 136 0.42 14.61 16.75
CA ILE A 136 -0.85 15.06 17.34
C ILE A 136 -1.98 14.90 16.31
N LEU A 137 -1.68 15.01 15.02
CA LEU A 137 -2.66 14.83 13.96
C LEU A 137 -3.27 13.43 13.92
N TYR A 138 -2.60 12.39 14.46
CA TYR A 138 -3.21 11.06 14.61
C TYR A 138 -4.40 11.03 15.58
N LYS A 139 -4.53 12.02 16.47
CA LYS A 139 -5.72 12.15 17.33
C LYS A 139 -6.98 12.48 16.53
N LYS A 140 -6.82 13.15 15.38
CA LYS A 140 -7.93 13.72 14.61
C LYS A 140 -8.54 12.66 13.71
N LYS A 141 -9.87 12.56 13.74
CA LYS A 141 -10.62 11.84 12.73
C LYS A 141 -10.59 12.66 11.44
N CYS A 142 -10.07 12.06 10.39
CA CYS A 142 -10.03 12.64 9.06
C CYS A 142 -11.10 11.95 8.19
N PHE A 143 -11.78 12.71 7.33
CA PHE A 143 -12.62 12.10 6.30
C PHE A 143 -11.80 11.12 5.45
N GLU A 144 -12.31 9.90 5.26
CA GLU A 144 -11.69 8.85 4.44
C GLU A 144 -10.22 8.57 4.77
N ASP A 145 -9.86 8.71 6.05
CA ASP A 145 -8.57 8.36 6.59
C ASP A 145 -7.37 9.11 5.98
N ARG A 146 -7.60 10.29 5.38
CA ARG A 146 -6.58 11.13 4.75
C ARG A 146 -6.74 12.61 5.10
N LEU A 147 -5.62 13.30 5.35
CA LEU A 147 -5.65 14.72 5.71
C LEU A 147 -6.21 15.61 4.59
N TYR A 148 -5.85 15.33 3.34
CA TYR A 148 -6.28 16.18 2.22
C TYR A 148 -7.79 16.05 1.96
N THR A 149 -8.38 14.86 2.14
CA THR A 149 -9.82 14.66 2.01
C THR A 149 -10.56 15.37 3.12
N ASP A 150 -10.00 15.42 4.34
CA ASP A 150 -10.55 16.22 5.44
C ASP A 150 -10.56 17.71 5.12
N TYR A 151 -9.43 18.24 4.62
CA TYR A 151 -9.33 19.62 4.14
C TYR A 151 -10.39 19.93 3.07
N TYR A 152 -10.50 19.13 2.00
CA TYR A 152 -11.47 19.40 0.94
C TYR A 152 -12.92 19.26 1.41
N ALA A 153 -13.20 18.30 2.29
CA ALA A 153 -14.52 18.11 2.86
C ALA A 153 -14.97 19.36 3.62
N ARG A 154 -14.12 19.88 4.51
CA ARG A 154 -14.48 21.01 5.37
C ARG A 154 -14.51 22.33 4.61
N GLU A 155 -13.50 22.60 3.80
CA GLU A 155 -13.36 23.90 3.14
C GLU A 155 -14.29 24.07 1.93
N TYR A 156 -14.50 23.03 1.13
CA TYR A 156 -15.15 23.19 -0.18
C TYR A 156 -16.48 22.46 -0.32
N ILE A 157 -16.65 21.30 0.32
CA ILE A 157 -17.83 20.46 0.07
C ILE A 157 -18.91 20.66 1.15
N MET A 158 -18.55 20.44 2.40
CA MET A 158 -19.50 20.41 3.52
C MET A 158 -19.56 21.75 4.25
N LYS A 159 -18.56 22.63 4.09
CA LYS A 159 -18.46 23.93 4.78
C LYS A 159 -18.67 23.83 6.29
N LYS A 160 -18.33 22.67 6.87
CA LYS A 160 -18.49 22.43 8.31
C LYS A 160 -17.28 23.03 9.04
N PRO A 161 -17.49 23.69 10.20
CA PRO A 161 -16.37 24.09 11.04
C PRO A 161 -15.49 22.89 11.39
N LEU A 162 -14.22 23.14 11.67
CA LEU A 162 -13.25 22.15 12.15
C LEU A 162 -13.65 21.64 13.55
N SER A 163 -14.76 20.92 13.67
CA SER A 163 -15.01 20.12 14.87
C SER A 163 -13.98 19.00 14.90
N VAL A 164 -13.18 18.97 15.96
CA VAL A 164 -12.18 17.94 16.17
C VAL A 164 -12.89 16.71 16.72
N ASP A 165 -13.37 15.86 15.81
CA ASP A 165 -13.78 14.52 16.20
C ASP A 165 -12.51 13.75 16.54
N TYR A 166 -12.32 13.41 17.81
CA TYR A 166 -11.18 12.60 18.24
C TYR A 166 -11.45 11.12 17.97
N SER A 167 -10.44 10.39 17.50
CA SER A 167 -10.52 8.94 17.40
C SER A 167 -10.69 8.33 18.80
N LYS A 168 -11.76 7.54 19.00
CA LYS A 168 -11.98 6.76 20.25
C LYS A 168 -10.81 5.81 20.57
N ASP A 169 -10.05 5.46 19.55
CA ASP A 169 -8.97 4.47 19.63
C ASP A 169 -7.58 5.10 19.82
N TYR A 170 -7.50 6.42 20.05
CA TYR A 170 -6.21 7.10 20.29
C TYR A 170 -5.46 6.57 21.52
N ASN A 171 -6.17 6.01 22.50
CA ASN A 171 -5.52 5.36 23.65
C ASN A 171 -4.67 4.14 23.21
N LEU A 172 -5.14 3.35 22.24
CA LEU A 172 -4.38 2.25 21.67
C LEU A 172 -3.13 2.75 20.93
N TYR A 173 -3.26 3.85 20.20
CA TYR A 173 -2.10 4.54 19.61
C TYR A 173 -1.10 4.93 20.68
N LYS A 174 -1.53 5.69 21.70
CA LYS A 174 -0.63 6.23 22.74
C LYS A 174 0.18 5.11 23.42
N LYS A 175 -0.45 3.96 23.66
CA LYS A 175 0.18 2.78 24.28
C LYS A 175 1.17 2.05 23.37
N ASN A 176 1.02 2.13 22.06
CA ASN A 176 1.78 1.31 21.10
C ASN A 176 2.55 2.13 20.04
N LYS A 177 2.66 3.45 20.22
CA LYS A 177 3.24 4.37 19.20
C LYS A 177 4.69 4.06 18.86
N ASP A 178 5.44 3.48 19.79
CA ASP A 178 6.83 3.02 19.70
C ASP A 178 7.02 1.81 18.75
N LYS A 179 5.93 1.12 18.44
CA LYS A 179 5.91 0.07 17.42
C LYS A 179 5.87 0.64 16.01
N ILE A 180 5.46 1.90 15.85
CA ILE A 180 5.26 2.53 14.54
C ILE A 180 6.58 3.07 14.04
N SER A 181 6.95 2.73 12.80
CA SER A 181 8.14 3.28 12.16
C SER A 181 7.94 3.44 10.66
N LEU A 182 8.88 4.13 10.03
CA LEU A 182 8.89 4.33 8.59
C LEU A 182 9.35 3.03 7.90
N SER A 183 8.57 2.60 6.91
CA SER A 183 8.94 1.56 5.96
C SER A 183 9.60 2.21 4.75
N TRP A 184 10.37 1.42 4.02
CA TRP A 184 10.81 1.78 2.70
C TRP A 184 9.63 2.16 1.80
N ASN A 185 9.75 3.28 1.10
CA ASN A 185 8.73 3.74 0.18
C ASN A 185 8.90 3.03 -1.17
N THR A 186 7.96 2.15 -1.48
CA THR A 186 7.90 1.40 -2.73
C THR A 186 7.42 2.25 -3.91
N ALA A 187 7.34 3.58 -3.78
CA ALA A 187 7.17 4.50 -4.92
C ALA A 187 8.30 4.37 -5.96
N TYR A 188 9.41 3.70 -5.63
CA TYR A 188 10.39 3.22 -6.62
C TYR A 188 9.92 2.02 -7.46
N SER A 189 8.69 1.55 -7.26
CA SER A 189 8.01 0.76 -8.28
C SER A 189 7.82 1.66 -9.49
N LEU A 190 8.79 1.57 -10.41
CA LEU A 190 8.83 2.21 -11.71
C LEU A 190 7.41 2.56 -12.20
N ASN A 191 7.18 3.84 -12.50
CA ASN A 191 6.01 4.37 -13.21
C ASN A 191 5.68 3.66 -14.55
N ARG A 192 6.34 2.54 -14.86
CA ARG A 192 6.16 1.69 -16.05
C ARG A 192 5.32 0.44 -15.77
N PHE A 193 4.92 0.20 -14.52
CA PHE A 193 4.10 -0.96 -14.12
C PHE A 193 2.59 -0.74 -14.20
N PHE A 194 2.12 0.36 -14.81
CA PHE A 194 0.68 0.65 -14.86
C PHE A 194 -0.13 -0.39 -15.64
N GLN A 195 0.48 -1.09 -16.62
CA GLN A 195 -0.20 -2.15 -17.35
C GLN A 195 0.17 -3.54 -16.82
N LYS A 196 -0.82 -4.41 -16.61
CA LYS A 196 -0.60 -5.80 -16.14
C LYS A 196 0.35 -6.57 -17.08
N SER A 197 0.27 -6.31 -18.38
CA SER A 197 1.16 -6.86 -19.40
C SER A 197 2.61 -6.40 -19.24
N SER A 198 2.84 -5.11 -18.95
CA SER A 198 4.20 -4.59 -18.75
C SER A 198 4.88 -5.20 -17.52
N ARG A 199 4.11 -5.52 -16.46
CA ARG A 199 4.61 -6.29 -15.30
C ARG A 199 5.06 -7.70 -15.70
N PHE A 200 4.31 -8.37 -16.58
CA PHE A 200 4.63 -9.71 -17.05
C PHE A 200 5.93 -9.74 -17.86
N PHE A 201 6.09 -8.85 -18.83
CA PHE A 201 7.34 -8.73 -19.61
C PHE A 201 8.54 -8.33 -18.74
N HIS A 202 8.30 -7.57 -17.66
CA HIS A 202 9.34 -7.12 -16.74
C HIS A 202 10.03 -8.26 -15.97
N ILE A 203 9.33 -9.37 -15.73
CA ILE A 203 9.92 -10.56 -15.09
C ILE A 203 11.05 -11.15 -15.95
N PHE A 204 10.94 -11.04 -17.29
CA PHE A 204 11.88 -11.63 -18.24
C PHE A 204 13.06 -10.72 -18.59
N SER A 205 12.89 -9.41 -18.47
CA SER A 205 13.96 -8.43 -18.67
C SER A 205 14.85 -8.34 -17.41
N LYS A 206 16.11 -8.80 -17.50
CA LYS A 206 17.07 -8.69 -16.39
C LYS A 206 17.79 -7.35 -16.33
N ASN A 207 17.91 -6.65 -17.45
CA ASN A 207 18.73 -5.45 -17.59
C ASN A 207 17.84 -4.21 -17.78
N TYR A 208 17.80 -3.37 -16.75
CA TYR A 208 17.15 -2.07 -16.82
C TYR A 208 18.19 -0.98 -16.73
N ASN A 209 18.45 -0.33 -17.85
CA ASN A 209 19.09 0.97 -17.84
C ASN A 209 18.00 1.99 -17.48
N LEU A 210 18.00 2.43 -16.22
CA LEU A 210 17.26 3.60 -15.81
C LEU A 210 17.86 4.79 -16.56
N VAL A 211 17.19 5.22 -17.64
CA VAL A 211 17.59 6.44 -18.35
C VAL A 211 17.19 7.62 -17.47
N TYR A 212 18.17 8.16 -16.75
CA TYR A 212 18.00 9.38 -15.99
C TYR A 212 18.08 10.56 -16.95
N HIS A 213 16.96 11.24 -17.17
CA HIS A 213 16.96 12.50 -17.92
C HIS A 213 17.21 13.65 -16.95
N LYS A 214 18.23 14.47 -17.23
CA LYS A 214 18.52 15.66 -16.43
C LYS A 214 17.28 16.58 -16.39
N PRO A 215 17.05 17.32 -15.29
CA PRO A 215 15.92 18.25 -15.20
C PRO A 215 15.85 19.27 -16.35
N ASN A 216 17.00 19.67 -16.88
CA ASN A 216 17.14 20.67 -17.94
C ASN A 216 16.95 20.12 -19.37
N ASN A 217 16.78 18.81 -19.53
CA ASN A 217 16.55 18.24 -20.86
C ASN A 217 15.22 18.74 -21.42
N TYR A 218 15.21 19.15 -22.69
CA TYR A 218 14.00 19.52 -23.39
C TYR A 218 13.01 18.35 -23.39
N ARG A 219 11.75 18.62 -23.05
CA ARG A 219 10.65 17.66 -23.06
C ARG A 219 9.59 18.15 -24.02
N SER A 220 9.29 17.36 -25.05
CA SER A 220 8.21 17.65 -26.00
C SER A 220 6.84 17.66 -25.32
N LEU A 221 6.65 16.80 -24.31
CA LEU A 221 5.48 16.79 -23.44
C LEU A 221 5.65 17.83 -22.34
N LYS A 222 4.85 18.91 -22.41
CA LYS A 222 4.81 19.97 -21.40
C LYS A 222 4.26 19.51 -20.05
N LEU A 223 3.38 18.52 -20.06
CA LEU A 223 2.75 17.97 -18.86
C LEU A 223 2.49 16.47 -19.04
N SER A 224 3.00 15.69 -18.10
CA SER A 224 2.69 14.25 -17.96
C SER A 224 2.14 14.03 -16.57
N ALA A 225 0.88 13.63 -16.48
CA ALA A 225 0.19 13.45 -15.22
C ALA A 225 -0.94 12.44 -15.36
N ASN A 226 -1.22 11.71 -14.28
CA ASN A 226 -2.38 10.83 -14.20
C ASN A 226 -3.54 11.59 -13.53
N PHE A 227 -4.48 12.07 -14.34
CA PHE A 227 -5.69 12.75 -13.88
C PHE A 227 -6.89 11.81 -13.71
N GLY A 228 -6.69 10.51 -13.48
CA GLY A 228 -7.81 9.59 -13.27
C GLY A 228 -8.74 10.17 -12.19
N THR A 229 -9.97 10.53 -12.58
CA THR A 229 -11.00 11.10 -11.70
C THR A 229 -12.03 10.06 -11.27
N ASN A 230 -11.92 8.84 -11.81
CA ASN A 230 -12.80 7.71 -11.51
C ASN A 230 -12.47 7.11 -10.14
N PHE A 231 -12.91 7.79 -9.09
CA PHE A 231 -12.92 7.29 -7.72
C PHE A 231 -14.35 7.13 -7.24
N SER A 232 -14.58 6.11 -6.42
CA SER A 232 -15.85 5.96 -5.70
C SER A 232 -16.15 7.15 -4.78
N SER A 233 -15.10 7.75 -4.21
CA SER A 233 -15.23 8.94 -3.38
C SER A 233 -15.14 10.24 -4.18
N LYS A 234 -16.11 11.13 -3.91
CA LYS A 234 -16.06 12.53 -4.35
C LYS A 234 -14.89 13.31 -3.74
N LEU A 235 -14.50 13.01 -2.50
CA LEU A 235 -13.41 13.68 -1.80
C LEU A 235 -12.04 13.29 -2.36
N MET A 236 -11.80 12.00 -2.60
CA MET A 236 -10.56 11.55 -3.26
C MET A 236 -10.41 12.15 -4.66
N ALA A 237 -11.51 12.23 -5.41
CA ALA A 237 -11.50 12.79 -6.76
C ALA A 237 -11.43 14.33 -6.80
N PHE A 238 -11.72 15.03 -5.69
CA PHE A 238 -11.97 16.47 -5.69
C PHE A 238 -10.79 17.26 -6.28
N GLN A 239 -9.58 17.08 -5.72
CA GLN A 239 -8.39 17.77 -6.19
C GLN A 239 -8.13 17.56 -7.69
N ARG A 240 -8.27 16.31 -8.15
CA ARG A 240 -8.00 15.96 -9.56
C ARG A 240 -9.03 16.58 -10.50
N LYS A 241 -10.30 16.61 -10.10
CA LYS A 241 -11.38 17.28 -10.85
C LYS A 241 -11.17 18.79 -10.92
N GLN A 242 -10.74 19.42 -9.83
CA GLN A 242 -10.47 20.86 -9.82
C GLN A 242 -9.24 21.21 -10.66
N LEU A 243 -8.18 20.40 -10.58
CA LEU A 243 -6.99 20.57 -11.42
C LEU A 243 -7.32 20.42 -12.90
N LEU A 244 -8.15 19.42 -13.27
CA LEU A 244 -8.60 19.23 -14.65
C LEU A 244 -9.34 20.46 -15.19
N LYS A 245 -10.22 21.09 -14.39
CA LYS A 245 -10.92 22.33 -14.78
C LYS A 245 -9.98 23.50 -15.03
N ILE A 246 -8.97 23.69 -14.17
CA ILE A 246 -7.96 24.77 -14.33
C ILE A 246 -7.20 24.54 -15.63
N LEU A 247 -6.76 23.30 -15.81
CA LEU A 247 -6.07 22.83 -16.99
C LEU A 247 -6.90 23.09 -18.26
N GLU A 248 -8.18 22.72 -18.27
CA GLU A 248 -9.08 22.90 -19.43
C GLU A 248 -9.26 24.37 -19.80
N LYS A 249 -9.36 25.23 -18.78
CA LYS A 249 -9.50 26.68 -18.95
C LYS A 249 -8.23 27.33 -19.49
N GLU A 250 -7.07 26.98 -18.96
CA GLU A 250 -5.81 27.67 -19.26
C GLU A 250 -5.17 27.20 -20.57
N TYR A 251 -5.36 25.94 -20.95
CA TYR A 251 -4.57 25.32 -22.02
C TYR A 251 -5.37 24.89 -23.27
N LYS A 252 -6.68 25.24 -23.38
CA LYS A 252 -7.57 24.97 -24.55
C LYS A 252 -7.24 23.64 -25.25
N PHE A 253 -7.53 22.53 -24.58
CA PHE A 253 -6.94 21.24 -24.89
C PHE A 253 -7.30 20.64 -26.25
N ASN A 254 -6.30 20.49 -27.12
CA ASN A 254 -6.31 19.59 -28.27
C ASN A 254 -5.44 18.35 -27.96
N HIS A 255 -6.08 17.28 -27.51
CA HIS A 255 -5.70 15.85 -27.58
C HIS A 255 -4.32 15.28 -27.14
N ASN A 256 -3.33 16.05 -26.71
CA ASN A 256 -1.99 15.49 -26.40
C ASN A 256 -1.77 15.11 -24.92
N PHE A 257 -2.71 14.39 -24.29
CA PHE A 257 -2.51 13.81 -22.95
C PHE A 257 -2.62 12.30 -22.95
N SER A 258 -1.58 11.65 -22.41
CA SER A 258 -1.64 10.25 -22.00
C SER A 258 -2.34 10.18 -20.64
N PHE A 259 -3.61 9.77 -20.64
CA PHE A 259 -4.26 9.32 -19.42
C PHE A 259 -3.73 7.91 -19.11
N GLY A 260 -2.92 7.78 -18.06
CA GLY A 260 -2.63 6.47 -17.51
C GLY A 260 -3.92 5.86 -16.98
N SER A 261 -4.52 4.91 -17.70
CA SER A 261 -5.62 4.10 -17.20
C SER A 261 -5.16 3.41 -15.91
N VAL A 262 -5.92 3.58 -14.83
CA VAL A 262 -5.77 2.83 -13.58
C VAL A 262 -6.22 1.39 -13.79
#